data_AF-A0A523IBM4-F1
#
_entry.id   AF-A0A523IBM4-F1
#
_cell.length_a   1.000
_cell.length_b   1.000
_cell.length_c   1.000
_cell.angle_alpha   90.00
_cell.angle_beta   90.00
_cell.angle_gamma   90.00
#
_symmetry.space_group_name_H-M   'P 1'
#
loop_
_entity.id
_entity.type
_entity.pdbx_description
1 polymer ?
#
loop_
_entity_poly.entity_id
_entity_poly.type
_entity_poly.pdbx_seq_one_letter_code
_entity_poly.pdbx_strand_id
1 'polypeptide(L)'
;MKPSIRNRLISVGYRHVCPLLFVIPFTLHGQQPEISYHIAWSQPHSHFLEITMTIENWTAQSLDVRIPAWRPGRYVIQNYAKNIIEFQALAQKSTPLPHQKIDKGTWRIQTSSSPTILVKYKYYARQLDAGSSYLDDSEAYINPITCLMYIPGKELLPVSLAIQKPVDWKIAAALNFDKNKGVFVSENYHELVDAPILISPTFNLLTFKHKDARIEIALQGEANYDEKKIIEDIRKIVVEQCNIMMDIPFKRYLFIYHLLPYRFGHGVEHKNSTSIVVGPADFDNEKFYDRFLGVTAHEFFHAWNVERIRPEAIYLPDYSKENYTTTMWIYEGISSYYTGVTLVRTHLTKKEKYFKNWAKTIKRFQETYGRKVMSVSEVGWDSWTKSMGNAPPNTYFSFYTKGNILGMLLDLEIRQRTKNKKSLDSAMRYLNETYAKQNRGVPENGFQKGVETVTNSSFEEFFADYVHGTEEINYNRFLKYAGLELKIETDEKVPKVFLGISTSGDEKETKIRNVTPESPAFKAGLDSDDILLAIDGKRAHKSNLDLLLKKYSPGDTIRVSVFRRSELHHFDVALAQALPDKYEIKEIENPNRLQKKIRKSWLNEAEEKKTN
;
A
#
# COMPACT_ATOMS: atom_id res chain seq x y z
N MET A 1 12.17 -55.03 -84.81
CA MET A 1 13.46 -55.46 -84.23
C MET A 1 14.21 -54.23 -83.72
N LYS A 2 14.63 -54.24 -82.45
CA LYS A 2 15.44 -53.19 -81.77
C LYS A 2 16.88 -53.13 -82.32
N PRO A 3 17.61 -52.00 -82.27
CA PRO A 3 18.35 -51.54 -81.06
C PRO A 3 18.23 -50.01 -80.78
N SER A 4 18.08 -49.57 -79.52
CA SER A 4 19.10 -48.97 -78.63
C SER A 4 19.80 -47.71 -79.18
N ILE A 5 19.67 -46.57 -78.49
CA ILE A 5 20.76 -45.66 -78.03
C ILE A 5 20.18 -44.58 -77.08
N ARG A 6 20.91 -44.34 -75.98
CA ARG A 6 20.70 -43.28 -74.96
C ARG A 6 20.81 -41.88 -75.57
N ASN A 7 20.09 -40.88 -75.04
CA ASN A 7 20.68 -39.56 -74.82
C ASN A 7 19.97 -38.69 -73.77
N ARG A 8 20.80 -37.87 -73.13
CA ARG A 8 20.57 -37.03 -71.94
C ARG A 8 19.57 -35.89 -72.19
N LEU A 9 18.80 -35.56 -71.16
CA LEU A 9 17.95 -34.37 -71.07
C LEU A 9 18.75 -33.19 -70.50
N ILE A 10 18.74 -32.06 -71.21
CA ILE A 10 19.01 -30.71 -70.68
C ILE A 10 17.89 -29.77 -71.16
N SER A 11 17.51 -28.90 -70.23
CA SER A 11 16.41 -27.94 -70.14
C SER A 11 16.18 -26.96 -71.29
N VAL A 12 14.93 -26.49 -71.42
CA VAL A 12 14.63 -25.06 -71.66
C VAL A 12 13.41 -24.67 -70.83
N GLY A 13 13.54 -23.61 -70.02
CA GLY A 13 12.44 -23.03 -69.22
C GLY A 13 11.79 -21.85 -69.94
N TYR A 14 10.48 -21.68 -69.71
CA TYR A 14 9.73 -20.48 -70.08
C TYR A 14 9.15 -19.82 -68.83
N ARG A 15 9.44 -18.53 -68.63
CA ARG A 15 8.88 -17.67 -67.59
C ARG A 15 7.60 -17.02 -68.11
N HIS A 16 6.47 -17.21 -67.43
CA HIS A 16 5.29 -16.37 -67.55
C HIS A 16 5.27 -15.37 -66.38
N VAL A 17 5.17 -14.08 -66.71
CA VAL A 17 5.01 -12.97 -65.76
C VAL A 17 3.51 -12.67 -65.64
N CYS A 18 2.96 -12.78 -64.44
CA CYS A 18 1.58 -12.42 -64.10
C CYS A 18 1.62 -11.14 -63.23
N PRO A 19 0.92 -10.05 -63.57
CA PRO A 19 0.96 -8.85 -62.75
C PRO A 19 0.02 -8.99 -61.55
N LEU A 20 0.59 -9.07 -60.34
CA LEU A 20 -0.15 -8.92 -59.10
C LEU A 20 -0.58 -7.45 -58.92
N LEU A 21 -1.87 -7.19 -58.98
CA LEU A 21 -2.49 -5.95 -58.50
C LEU A 21 -2.37 -5.90 -56.97
N PHE A 22 -1.47 -5.05 -56.46
CA PHE A 22 -1.41 -4.68 -55.05
C PHE A 22 -2.62 -3.80 -54.72
N VAL A 23 -3.63 -4.37 -54.05
CA VAL A 23 -4.63 -3.58 -53.33
C VAL A 23 -3.98 -3.08 -52.05
N ILE A 24 -3.61 -1.81 -52.01
CA ILE A 24 -3.17 -1.14 -50.78
C ILE A 24 -4.44 -0.90 -49.94
N PRO A 25 -4.59 -1.52 -48.76
CA PRO A 25 -5.66 -1.13 -47.85
C PRO A 25 -5.33 0.28 -47.33
N PHE A 26 -6.10 1.28 -47.78
CA PHE A 26 -6.17 2.56 -47.11
C PHE A 26 -6.81 2.33 -45.74
N THR A 27 -5.99 2.18 -44.71
CA THR A 27 -6.45 2.38 -43.34
C THR A 27 -6.70 3.88 -43.17
N LEU A 28 -7.98 4.27 -43.23
CA LEU A 28 -8.42 5.58 -42.71
C LEU A 28 -7.99 5.67 -41.24
N HIS A 29 -6.84 6.30 -40.99
CA HIS A 29 -6.46 6.73 -39.65
C HIS A 29 -7.36 7.90 -39.30
N GLY A 30 -8.54 7.61 -38.73
CA GLY A 30 -9.29 8.63 -38.00
C GLY A 30 -8.37 9.20 -36.92
N GLN A 31 -8.26 10.53 -36.86
CA GLN A 31 -7.44 11.21 -35.86
C GLN A 31 -7.92 10.79 -34.46
N GLN A 32 -7.00 10.30 -33.63
CA GLN A 32 -7.34 9.92 -32.25
C GLN A 32 -7.78 11.18 -31.47
N PRO A 33 -8.70 11.03 -30.49
CA PRO A 33 -9.10 12.17 -29.70
C PRO A 33 -7.93 12.68 -28.87
N GLU A 34 -7.80 14.01 -28.77
CA GLU A 34 -6.80 14.66 -27.93
C GLU A 34 -7.48 15.13 -26.65
N ILE A 35 -6.89 14.82 -25.48
CA ILE A 35 -7.50 15.08 -24.18
C ILE A 35 -6.59 16.02 -23.39
N SER A 36 -7.15 17.13 -22.91
CA SER A 36 -6.44 18.07 -22.05
C SER A 36 -7.31 18.51 -20.88
N TYR A 37 -6.67 18.85 -19.78
CA TYR A 37 -7.30 19.30 -18.55
C TYR A 37 -6.82 20.70 -18.19
N HIS A 38 -7.71 21.49 -17.62
CA HIS A 38 -7.39 22.78 -17.00
C HIS A 38 -8.00 22.80 -15.60
N ILE A 39 -7.17 23.04 -14.59
CA ILE A 39 -7.60 23.24 -13.21
C ILE A 39 -7.38 24.70 -12.83
N ALA A 40 -8.39 25.32 -12.24
CA ALA A 40 -8.33 26.65 -11.66
C ALA A 40 -9.07 26.68 -10.32
N TRP A 41 -8.96 27.79 -9.60
CA TRP A 41 -9.81 28.10 -8.46
C TRP A 41 -9.92 29.61 -8.32
N SER A 42 -11.14 30.15 -8.33
CA SER A 42 -11.37 31.59 -8.14
C SER A 42 -11.42 31.99 -6.66
N GLN A 43 -11.93 31.10 -5.81
CA GLN A 43 -12.17 31.34 -4.39
C GLN A 43 -11.63 30.18 -3.55
N PRO A 44 -10.36 30.20 -3.11
CA PRO A 44 -9.73 29.06 -2.42
C PRO A 44 -10.48 28.63 -1.15
N HIS A 45 -11.02 29.57 -0.38
CA HIS A 45 -11.82 29.31 0.83
C HIS A 45 -13.13 28.54 0.57
N SER A 46 -13.58 28.45 -0.69
CA SER A 46 -14.75 27.65 -1.06
C SER A 46 -14.42 26.16 -1.19
N HIS A 47 -13.14 25.82 -1.23
CA HIS A 47 -12.63 24.46 -1.42
C HIS A 47 -13.02 23.82 -2.76
N PHE A 48 -13.44 24.61 -3.76
CA PHE A 48 -13.78 24.11 -5.08
C PHE A 48 -12.64 24.28 -6.08
N LEU A 49 -12.22 23.17 -6.66
CA LEU A 49 -11.43 23.15 -7.89
C LEU A 49 -12.39 23.30 -9.07
N GLU A 50 -12.11 24.24 -9.96
CA GLU A 50 -12.82 24.46 -11.21
C GLU A 50 -12.08 23.69 -12.32
N ILE A 51 -12.74 22.68 -12.90
CA ILE A 51 -12.09 21.74 -13.81
C ILE A 51 -12.75 21.83 -15.19
N THR A 52 -11.93 21.94 -16.22
CA THR A 52 -12.34 21.81 -17.62
C THR A 52 -11.55 20.68 -18.27
N MET A 53 -12.24 19.66 -18.78
CA MET A 53 -11.69 18.63 -19.67
C MET A 53 -12.08 18.99 -21.10
N THR A 54 -11.09 19.15 -21.98
CA THR A 54 -11.28 19.44 -23.40
C THR A 54 -10.93 18.19 -24.19
N ILE A 55 -11.84 17.81 -25.09
CA ILE A 55 -11.71 16.64 -25.97
C ILE A 55 -11.82 17.15 -27.39
N GLU A 56 -10.74 17.02 -28.15
CA GLU A 56 -10.67 17.38 -29.57
C GLU A 56 -10.73 16.12 -30.44
N ASN A 57 -11.03 16.30 -31.73
CA ASN A 57 -11.12 15.24 -32.75
C ASN A 57 -12.12 14.12 -32.41
N TRP A 58 -13.20 14.43 -31.68
CA TRP A 58 -14.25 13.46 -31.40
C TRP A 58 -15.21 13.27 -32.59
N THR A 59 -15.65 12.04 -32.86
CA THR A 59 -16.48 11.73 -34.04
C THR A 59 -17.78 11.00 -33.72
N ALA A 60 -17.86 10.30 -32.59
CA ALA A 60 -19.05 9.55 -32.21
C ALA A 60 -20.18 10.47 -31.72
N GLN A 61 -21.44 10.05 -31.92
CA GLN A 61 -22.63 10.83 -31.52
C GLN A 61 -22.84 10.91 -30.00
N SER A 62 -22.22 10.02 -29.25
CA SER A 62 -22.25 10.01 -27.78
C SER A 62 -20.84 9.92 -27.22
N LEU A 63 -20.66 10.45 -26.02
CA LEU A 63 -19.42 10.43 -25.26
C LEU A 63 -19.76 10.12 -23.81
N ASP A 64 -19.14 9.09 -23.25
CA ASP A 64 -19.19 8.81 -21.81
C ASP A 64 -17.89 9.32 -21.17
N VAL A 65 -18.03 10.15 -20.13
CA VAL A 65 -16.93 10.55 -19.24
C VAL A 65 -17.20 10.05 -17.84
N ARG A 66 -16.15 9.60 -17.15
CA ARG A 66 -16.26 8.92 -15.86
C ARG A 66 -15.24 9.44 -14.87
N ILE A 67 -15.64 9.60 -13.61
CA ILE A 67 -14.70 9.81 -12.50
C ILE A 67 -14.34 8.46 -11.86
N PRO A 68 -13.07 8.24 -11.46
CA PRO A 68 -12.70 7.05 -10.68
C PRO A 68 -13.58 6.85 -9.44
N ALA A 69 -13.85 5.59 -9.09
CA ALA A 69 -14.56 5.22 -7.88
C ALA A 69 -13.62 4.91 -6.71
N TRP A 70 -12.35 4.64 -7.00
CA TRP A 70 -11.29 4.26 -6.05
C TRP A 70 -9.92 4.66 -6.61
N ARG A 71 -8.83 4.41 -5.86
CA ARG A 71 -7.45 4.67 -6.28
C ARG A 71 -6.48 3.55 -5.84
N PRO A 72 -5.38 3.30 -6.57
CA PRO A 72 -4.25 2.52 -6.07
C PRO A 72 -3.76 3.02 -4.70
N GLY A 73 -3.21 2.09 -3.90
CA GLY A 73 -2.82 2.33 -2.50
C GLY A 73 -3.99 2.43 -1.51
N ARG A 74 -5.26 2.29 -1.95
CA ARG A 74 -6.43 2.19 -1.05
C ARG A 74 -7.57 1.39 -1.66
N TYR A 75 -7.63 0.10 -1.30
CA TYR A 75 -8.55 -0.91 -1.84
C TYR A 75 -9.96 -0.82 -1.25
N VAL A 76 -10.59 0.35 -1.41
CA VAL A 76 -11.95 0.67 -0.95
C VAL A 76 -12.60 1.57 -1.98
N ILE A 77 -13.89 1.34 -2.28
CA ILE A 77 -14.68 2.27 -3.09
C ILE A 77 -14.90 3.58 -2.30
N GLN A 78 -14.32 4.68 -2.79
CA GLN A 78 -14.39 6.00 -2.15
C GLN A 78 -15.50 6.89 -2.72
N ASN A 79 -15.96 6.59 -3.95
CA ASN A 79 -17.01 7.29 -4.69
C ASN A 79 -16.75 8.81 -4.82
N TYR A 80 -15.67 9.21 -5.50
CA TYR A 80 -15.29 10.61 -5.67
C TYR A 80 -16.36 11.48 -6.37
N ALA A 81 -17.26 10.86 -7.13
CA ALA A 81 -18.39 11.52 -7.76
C ALA A 81 -19.28 12.32 -6.79
N LYS A 82 -19.28 12.00 -5.49
CA LYS A 82 -20.02 12.74 -4.45
C LYS A 82 -19.56 14.19 -4.28
N ASN A 83 -18.33 14.50 -4.69
CA ASN A 83 -17.72 15.82 -4.56
C ASN A 83 -17.87 16.66 -5.84
N ILE A 84 -18.54 16.16 -6.88
CA ILE A 84 -18.70 16.85 -8.17
C ILE A 84 -20.03 17.60 -8.21
N ILE A 85 -19.96 18.90 -8.54
CA ILE A 85 -21.14 19.76 -8.76
C ILE A 85 -21.01 20.55 -10.07
N GLU A 86 -22.11 21.17 -10.50
CA GLU A 86 -22.15 22.09 -11.66
C GLU A 86 -21.59 21.47 -12.96
N PHE A 87 -21.88 20.18 -13.21
CA PHE A 87 -21.48 19.51 -14.45
C PHE A 87 -22.15 20.16 -15.66
N GLN A 88 -21.37 20.46 -16.70
CA GLN A 88 -21.81 20.99 -17.98
C GLN A 88 -20.99 20.37 -19.11
N ALA A 89 -21.63 20.19 -20.27
CA ALA A 89 -20.98 19.79 -21.51
C ALA A 89 -21.30 20.82 -22.60
N LEU A 90 -20.28 21.26 -23.34
CA LEU A 90 -20.39 22.30 -24.37
C LEU A 90 -19.69 21.85 -25.67
N ALA A 91 -20.28 22.14 -26.82
CA ALA A 91 -19.62 22.10 -28.13
C ALA A 91 -18.99 23.46 -28.45
N GLN A 92 -17.82 23.44 -29.12
CA GLN A 92 -17.17 24.63 -29.70
C GLN A 92 -17.19 25.86 -28.76
N LYS A 93 -16.78 25.63 -27.49
CA LYS A 93 -16.67 26.59 -26.38
C LYS A 93 -17.96 27.13 -25.73
N SER A 94 -19.13 27.07 -26.37
CA SER A 94 -20.32 27.75 -25.80
C SER A 94 -21.67 27.07 -26.04
N THR A 95 -21.81 26.15 -26.98
CA THR A 95 -23.11 25.54 -27.30
C THR A 95 -23.41 24.40 -26.33
N PRO A 96 -24.46 24.46 -25.48
CA PRO A 96 -24.77 23.39 -24.53
C PRO A 96 -25.08 22.07 -25.23
N LEU A 97 -24.52 20.97 -24.69
CA LEU A 97 -24.78 19.62 -25.13
C LEU A 97 -25.70 18.89 -24.13
N PRO A 98 -26.75 18.18 -24.60
CA PRO A 98 -27.56 17.35 -23.74
C PRO A 98 -26.71 16.29 -23.05
N HIS A 99 -26.90 16.12 -21.74
CA HIS A 99 -26.17 15.14 -20.95
C HIS A 99 -27.01 14.61 -19.80
N GLN A 100 -26.67 13.41 -19.33
CA GLN A 100 -27.30 12.79 -18.17
C GLN A 100 -26.28 11.93 -17.40
N LYS A 101 -26.45 11.87 -16.08
CA LYS A 101 -25.69 10.93 -15.25
C LYS A 101 -26.36 9.56 -15.33
N ILE A 102 -25.63 8.52 -15.74
CA ILE A 102 -26.19 7.18 -16.04
C ILE A 102 -25.88 6.13 -14.97
N ASP A 103 -24.92 6.40 -14.08
CA ASP A 103 -24.60 5.60 -12.90
C ASP A 103 -23.96 6.49 -11.81
N LYS A 104 -23.40 5.90 -10.75
CA LYS A 104 -22.79 6.65 -9.63
C LYS A 104 -21.68 7.63 -10.05
N GLY A 105 -20.97 7.38 -11.15
CA GLY A 105 -19.77 8.12 -11.57
C GLY A 105 -19.61 8.37 -13.07
N THR A 106 -20.60 8.07 -13.91
CA THR A 106 -20.55 8.25 -15.38
C THR A 106 -21.58 9.26 -15.86
N TRP A 107 -21.15 10.16 -16.75
CA TRP A 107 -22.01 11.10 -17.48
C TRP A 107 -21.95 10.78 -18.96
N ARG A 108 -23.13 10.66 -19.58
CA ARG A 108 -23.30 10.49 -21.02
C ARG A 108 -23.67 11.81 -21.66
N ILE A 109 -22.91 12.22 -22.66
CA ILE A 109 -23.06 13.46 -23.42
C ILE A 109 -23.49 13.12 -24.84
N GLN A 110 -24.53 13.77 -25.35
CA GLN A 110 -24.90 13.74 -26.76
C GLN A 110 -24.08 14.80 -27.50
N THR A 111 -23.12 14.39 -28.31
CA THR A 111 -22.10 15.30 -28.89
C THR A 111 -22.57 15.98 -30.17
N SER A 112 -23.64 15.47 -30.80
CA SER A 112 -24.09 15.88 -32.13
C SER A 112 -22.97 15.89 -33.17
N SER A 113 -22.00 14.97 -33.05
CA SER A 113 -20.79 14.88 -33.88
C SER A 113 -19.92 16.15 -33.86
N SER A 114 -19.99 16.94 -32.78
CA SER A 114 -19.06 18.04 -32.57
C SER A 114 -17.63 17.50 -32.37
N PRO A 115 -16.63 18.01 -33.11
CA PRO A 115 -15.24 17.56 -32.96
C PRO A 115 -14.60 18.02 -31.64
N THR A 116 -15.11 19.09 -31.05
CA THR A 116 -14.59 19.71 -29.83
C THR A 116 -15.66 19.70 -28.75
N ILE A 117 -15.42 18.93 -27.68
CA ILE A 117 -16.29 18.89 -26.49
C ILE A 117 -15.53 19.43 -25.28
N LEU A 118 -16.16 20.36 -24.55
CA LEU A 118 -15.68 20.82 -23.25
C LEU A 118 -16.60 20.28 -22.17
N VAL A 119 -16.02 19.59 -21.19
CA VAL A 119 -16.69 19.12 -19.98
C VAL A 119 -16.21 19.98 -18.82
N LYS A 120 -17.13 20.73 -18.20
CA LYS A 120 -16.85 21.63 -17.07
C LYS A 120 -17.56 21.14 -15.82
N TYR A 121 -16.89 21.22 -14.68
CA TYR A 121 -17.47 20.88 -13.37
C TYR A 121 -16.62 21.49 -12.26
N LYS A 122 -17.18 21.51 -11.04
CA LYS A 122 -16.42 21.82 -9.82
C LYS A 122 -16.24 20.57 -8.98
N TYR A 123 -15.10 20.45 -8.32
CA TYR A 123 -14.79 19.37 -7.38
C TYR A 123 -14.52 19.94 -5.97
N TYR A 124 -15.25 19.45 -4.97
CA TYR A 124 -15.08 19.83 -3.56
C TYR A 124 -13.87 19.13 -2.93
N ALA A 125 -12.78 19.87 -2.74
CA ALA A 125 -11.48 19.45 -2.23
C ALA A 125 -11.27 19.93 -0.78
N ARG A 126 -11.87 19.23 0.20
CA ARG A 126 -11.87 19.60 1.63
C ARG A 126 -11.14 18.57 2.53
N GLN A 127 -10.41 17.62 1.97
CA GLN A 127 -9.83 16.53 2.76
C GLN A 127 -8.31 16.53 2.65
N LEU A 128 -7.66 17.08 3.68
CA LEU A 128 -6.21 17.08 3.81
C LEU A 128 -5.72 15.73 4.37
N ASP A 129 -5.52 14.78 3.47
CA ASP A 129 -4.83 13.52 3.73
C ASP A 129 -3.97 13.13 2.52
N ALA A 130 -3.13 12.10 2.65
CA ALA A 130 -2.19 11.72 1.59
C ALA A 130 -2.82 11.21 0.29
N GLY A 131 -4.13 10.95 0.24
CA GLY A 131 -4.78 10.31 -0.91
C GLY A 131 -6.08 10.95 -1.36
N SER A 132 -6.36 12.16 -0.91
CA SER A 132 -7.51 13.00 -1.26
C SER A 132 -7.04 14.32 -1.88
N SER A 133 -7.94 15.23 -2.23
CA SER A 133 -7.56 16.60 -2.62
C SER A 133 -8.02 17.60 -1.57
N TYR A 134 -7.24 18.66 -1.40
CA TYR A 134 -7.45 19.76 -0.47
C TYR A 134 -7.16 21.10 -1.15
N LEU A 135 -7.96 22.11 -0.86
CA LEU A 135 -7.76 23.48 -1.33
C LEU A 135 -8.19 24.44 -0.22
N ASP A 136 -7.32 25.36 0.17
CA ASP A 136 -7.67 26.54 0.95
C ASP A 136 -6.80 27.75 0.54
N ASP A 137 -6.78 28.80 1.35
CA ASP A 137 -6.00 30.01 1.12
C ASP A 137 -4.49 29.84 1.37
N SER A 138 -4.07 28.72 1.94
CA SER A 138 -2.67 28.38 2.23
C SER A 138 -2.05 27.40 1.23
N GLU A 139 -2.85 26.48 0.67
CA GLU A 139 -2.39 25.46 -0.26
C GLU A 139 -3.48 24.88 -1.17
N ALA A 140 -3.04 24.37 -2.31
CA ALA A 140 -3.80 23.43 -3.12
C ALA A 140 -2.98 22.14 -3.23
N TYR A 141 -3.50 21.08 -2.61
CA TYR A 141 -3.00 19.73 -2.73
C TYR A 141 -3.96 18.91 -3.60
N ILE A 142 -3.52 18.55 -4.79
CA ILE A 142 -4.36 17.92 -5.81
C ILE A 142 -3.86 16.50 -6.05
N ASN A 143 -4.72 15.52 -5.78
CA ASN A 143 -4.58 14.16 -6.26
C ASN A 143 -5.47 14.00 -7.50
N PRO A 144 -4.91 13.98 -8.73
CA PRO A 144 -5.73 14.07 -9.94
C PRO A 144 -6.70 12.88 -10.11
N ILE A 145 -6.37 11.70 -9.56
CA ILE A 145 -7.29 10.54 -9.53
C ILE A 145 -8.64 10.85 -8.88
N THR A 146 -8.67 11.79 -7.93
CA THR A 146 -9.89 12.12 -7.18
C THR A 146 -10.81 13.05 -7.93
N CYS A 147 -10.27 13.86 -8.86
CA CYS A 147 -11.00 14.99 -9.43
C CYS A 147 -11.00 15.04 -10.96
N LEU A 148 -10.13 14.30 -11.67
CA LEU A 148 -10.11 14.30 -13.13
C LEU A 148 -10.93 13.13 -13.69
N MET A 149 -11.92 13.43 -14.52
CA MET A 149 -12.64 12.42 -15.30
C MET A 149 -11.78 11.85 -16.44
N TYR A 150 -12.11 10.64 -16.90
CA TYR A 150 -11.52 9.98 -18.08
C TYR A 150 -12.61 9.51 -19.05
N ILE A 151 -12.19 9.16 -20.28
CA ILE A 151 -13.03 8.48 -21.27
C ILE A 151 -12.74 6.98 -21.16
N PRO A 152 -13.71 6.12 -20.80
CA PRO A 152 -13.50 4.68 -20.73
C PRO A 152 -12.96 4.10 -22.04
N GLY A 153 -11.89 3.32 -21.95
CA GLY A 153 -11.21 2.70 -23.10
C GLY A 153 -10.23 3.61 -23.84
N LYS A 154 -9.97 4.82 -23.34
CA LYS A 154 -9.00 5.79 -23.88
C LYS A 154 -7.94 6.21 -22.86
N GLU A 155 -7.81 5.47 -21.77
CA GLU A 155 -6.90 5.76 -20.64
C GLU A 155 -5.44 5.78 -21.08
N LEU A 156 -5.08 5.05 -22.14
CA LEU A 156 -3.72 4.98 -22.69
C LEU A 156 -3.38 6.12 -23.67
N LEU A 157 -4.30 7.04 -23.96
CA LEU A 157 -3.99 8.19 -24.80
C LEU A 157 -3.21 9.25 -24.02
N PRO A 158 -2.25 9.95 -24.65
CA PRO A 158 -1.55 11.07 -24.04
C PRO A 158 -2.50 12.15 -23.55
N VAL A 159 -2.16 12.76 -22.41
CA VAL A 159 -2.95 13.82 -21.79
C VAL A 159 -2.05 14.98 -21.36
N SER A 160 -2.64 16.17 -21.24
CA SER A 160 -1.96 17.34 -20.70
C SER A 160 -2.79 18.02 -19.62
N LEU A 161 -2.14 18.68 -18.67
CA LEU A 161 -2.76 19.40 -17.57
C LEU A 161 -2.17 20.81 -17.45
N ALA A 162 -3.02 21.81 -17.64
CA ALA A 162 -2.75 23.20 -17.31
C ALA A 162 -3.29 23.52 -15.90
N ILE A 163 -2.54 24.29 -15.12
CA ILE A 163 -2.98 24.74 -13.79
C ILE A 163 -2.89 26.26 -13.72
N GLN A 164 -4.03 26.91 -13.49
CA GLN A 164 -4.11 28.32 -13.19
C GLN A 164 -4.09 28.52 -11.67
N LYS A 165 -2.97 29.09 -11.19
CA LYS A 165 -2.71 29.36 -9.77
C LYS A 165 -2.33 30.83 -9.56
N PRO A 166 -2.36 31.34 -8.32
CA PRO A 166 -1.73 32.62 -8.00
C PRO A 166 -0.24 32.65 -8.45
N VAL A 167 0.23 33.84 -8.82
CA VAL A 167 1.58 34.03 -9.40
C VAL A 167 2.67 33.53 -8.44
N ASP A 168 2.58 33.90 -7.17
CA ASP A 168 3.61 33.63 -6.14
C ASP A 168 3.60 32.21 -5.59
N TRP A 169 2.60 31.40 -5.93
CA TRP A 169 2.50 30.02 -5.46
C TRP A 169 3.49 29.13 -6.21
N LYS A 170 4.25 28.29 -5.51
CA LYS A 170 5.16 27.31 -6.12
C LYS A 170 4.41 26.01 -6.41
N ILE A 171 4.91 25.20 -7.35
CA ILE A 171 4.37 23.85 -7.63
C ILE A 171 5.47 22.81 -7.35
N ALA A 172 5.13 21.75 -6.62
CA ALA A 172 5.90 20.52 -6.49
C ALA A 172 5.06 19.35 -7.02
N ALA A 173 5.45 18.81 -8.18
CA ALA A 173 4.82 17.66 -8.83
C ALA A 173 5.86 16.83 -9.58
N ALA A 174 5.75 15.50 -9.56
CA ALA A 174 6.67 14.61 -10.27
C ALA A 174 6.42 14.51 -11.79
N LEU A 175 5.37 15.19 -12.30
CA LEU A 175 5.04 15.26 -13.72
C LEU A 175 6.08 16.03 -14.54
N ASN A 176 6.18 15.68 -15.82
CA ASN A 176 6.98 16.42 -16.80
C ASN A 176 6.26 17.73 -17.16
N PHE A 177 6.97 18.86 -17.07
CA PHE A 177 6.44 20.18 -17.41
C PHE A 177 7.03 20.68 -18.73
N ASP A 178 6.18 20.87 -19.73
CA ASP A 178 6.55 21.50 -21.00
C ASP A 178 6.52 23.03 -20.83
N LYS A 179 7.71 23.62 -20.68
CA LYS A 179 7.87 25.07 -20.48
C LYS A 179 7.39 25.90 -21.67
N ASN A 180 7.41 25.37 -22.89
CA ASN A 180 7.00 26.12 -24.09
C ASN A 180 5.48 26.22 -24.17
N LYS A 181 4.77 25.19 -23.68
CA LYS A 181 3.31 25.14 -23.64
C LYS A 181 2.71 25.61 -22.32
N GLY A 182 3.50 25.66 -21.26
CA GLY A 182 3.03 26.01 -19.91
C GLY A 182 2.12 24.93 -19.29
N VAL A 183 2.32 23.66 -19.65
CA VAL A 183 1.46 22.55 -19.21
C VAL A 183 2.29 21.36 -18.72
N PHE A 184 1.72 20.58 -17.82
CA PHE A 184 2.20 19.23 -17.53
C PHE A 184 1.77 18.28 -18.65
N VAL A 185 2.64 17.35 -19.01
CA VAL A 185 2.38 16.32 -20.04
C VAL A 185 2.60 14.93 -19.45
N SER A 186 1.74 14.00 -19.84
CA SER A 186 1.80 12.60 -19.43
C SER A 186 1.56 11.69 -20.64
N GLU A 187 2.22 10.54 -20.66
CA GLU A 187 2.09 9.51 -21.69
C GLU A 187 0.67 8.96 -21.76
N ASN A 188 -0.04 8.95 -20.62
CA ASN A 188 -1.40 8.45 -20.51
C ASN A 188 -2.11 8.95 -19.25
N TYR A 189 -3.41 8.67 -19.13
CA TYR A 189 -4.22 9.03 -17.97
C TYR A 189 -3.69 8.38 -16.68
N HIS A 190 -3.19 7.13 -16.72
CA HIS A 190 -2.67 6.45 -15.54
C HIS A 190 -1.45 7.18 -14.94
N GLU A 191 -0.53 7.69 -15.77
CA GLU A 191 0.59 8.50 -15.29
C GLU A 191 0.11 9.83 -14.69
N LEU A 192 -0.85 10.49 -15.34
CA LEU A 192 -1.38 11.77 -14.84
C LEU A 192 -2.00 11.63 -13.45
N VAL A 193 -2.82 10.60 -13.25
CA VAL A 193 -3.55 10.41 -11.99
C VAL A 193 -2.74 9.79 -10.87
N ASP A 194 -1.57 9.24 -11.19
CA ASP A 194 -0.58 8.76 -10.23
C ASP A 194 0.39 9.86 -9.76
N ALA A 195 0.20 11.12 -10.16
CA ALA A 195 1.11 12.20 -9.80
C ALA A 195 0.44 13.28 -8.94
N PRO A 196 0.55 13.22 -7.60
CA PRO A 196 0.07 14.28 -6.72
C PRO A 196 0.81 15.59 -6.99
N ILE A 197 0.10 16.69 -6.74
CA ILE A 197 0.57 18.04 -6.99
C ILE A 197 0.37 18.86 -5.72
N LEU A 198 1.47 19.34 -5.13
CA LEU A 198 1.44 20.33 -4.06
C LEU A 198 1.67 21.73 -4.64
N ILE A 199 0.78 22.66 -4.31
CA ILE A 199 0.85 24.05 -4.73
C ILE A 199 0.70 24.94 -3.50
N SER A 200 1.74 25.69 -3.13
CA SER A 200 1.69 26.57 -1.95
C SER A 200 2.81 27.62 -2.04
N PRO A 201 2.62 28.83 -1.46
CA PRO A 201 3.70 29.81 -1.36
C PRO A 201 4.77 29.41 -0.33
N THR A 202 4.45 28.57 0.66
CA THR A 202 5.26 28.40 1.87
C THR A 202 6.09 27.13 1.94
N PHE A 203 5.81 26.09 1.13
CA PHE A 203 6.56 24.84 1.27
C PHE A 203 8.07 25.03 1.08
N ASN A 204 8.85 24.34 1.91
CA ASN A 204 10.30 24.26 1.79
C ASN A 204 10.68 23.13 0.83
N LEU A 205 11.64 23.36 -0.07
CA LEU A 205 12.08 22.37 -1.04
C LEU A 205 13.55 22.03 -0.84
N LEU A 206 13.80 20.88 -0.22
CA LEU A 206 15.14 20.34 -0.06
C LEU A 206 15.46 19.41 -1.24
N THR A 207 16.74 19.34 -1.64
CA THR A 207 17.15 18.49 -2.75
C THR A 207 18.49 17.80 -2.50
N PHE A 208 18.66 16.61 -3.06
CA PHE A 208 19.95 15.96 -3.20
C PHE A 208 20.00 15.07 -4.45
N LYS A 209 21.20 14.68 -4.87
CA LYS A 209 21.41 13.73 -5.97
C LYS A 209 21.77 12.34 -5.44
N HIS A 210 21.29 11.32 -6.13
CA HIS A 210 21.75 9.94 -5.98
C HIS A 210 22.01 9.35 -7.37
N LYS A 211 23.29 9.17 -7.71
CA LYS A 211 23.73 8.90 -9.10
C LYS A 211 23.11 9.93 -10.06
N ASP A 212 22.42 9.48 -11.11
CA ASP A 212 21.76 10.36 -12.09
C ASP A 212 20.35 10.81 -11.69
N ALA A 213 19.84 10.36 -10.55
CA ALA A 213 18.52 10.72 -10.07
C ALA A 213 18.55 11.96 -9.16
N ARG A 214 17.60 12.87 -9.38
CA ARG A 214 17.32 14.02 -8.51
C ARG A 214 16.24 13.65 -7.50
N ILE A 215 16.54 13.79 -6.22
CA ILE A 215 15.58 13.59 -5.13
C ILE A 215 15.16 14.95 -4.60
N GLU A 216 13.85 15.13 -4.42
CA GLU A 216 13.23 16.35 -3.93
C GLU A 216 12.38 16.03 -2.70
N ILE A 217 12.39 16.93 -1.73
CA ILE A 217 11.63 16.82 -0.48
C ILE A 217 10.90 18.14 -0.28
N ALA A 218 9.60 18.15 -0.56
CA ALA A 218 8.71 19.27 -0.29
C ALA A 218 8.11 19.11 1.10
N LEU A 219 8.39 20.05 2.01
CA LEU A 219 7.88 20.08 3.38
C LEU A 219 6.91 21.25 3.49
N GLN A 220 5.64 20.93 3.70
CA GLN A 220 4.55 21.89 3.83
C GLN A 220 3.95 21.83 5.24
N GLY A 221 3.69 22.98 5.84
CA GLY A 221 3.28 23.11 7.24
C GLY A 221 4.41 23.59 8.16
N GLU A 222 4.03 24.07 9.35
CA GLU A 222 4.96 24.63 10.33
C GLU A 222 5.54 23.54 11.24
N ALA A 223 6.87 23.45 11.29
CA ALA A 223 7.60 22.60 12.23
C ALA A 223 9.05 23.07 12.35
N ASN A 224 9.67 22.83 13.51
CA ASN A 224 11.11 22.98 13.67
C ASN A 224 11.79 21.67 13.25
N TYR A 225 12.75 21.74 12.33
CA TYR A 225 13.54 20.60 11.90
C TYR A 225 14.93 21.02 11.42
N ASP A 226 15.90 20.11 11.53
CA ASP A 226 17.21 20.26 10.91
C ASP A 226 17.17 19.72 9.46
N GLU A 227 17.24 20.62 8.49
CA GLU A 227 17.24 20.29 7.07
C GLU A 227 18.37 19.34 6.68
N LYS A 228 19.58 19.51 7.23
CA LYS A 228 20.73 18.66 6.92
C LYS A 228 20.47 17.25 7.41
N LYS A 229 19.91 17.12 8.61
CA LYS A 229 19.54 15.83 9.19
C LYS A 229 18.45 15.13 8.36
N ILE A 230 17.39 15.84 7.96
CA ILE A 230 16.35 15.29 7.08
C ILE A 230 16.97 14.78 5.76
N ILE A 231 17.78 15.61 5.10
CA ILE A 231 18.43 15.24 3.84
C ILE A 231 19.34 14.02 4.03
N GLU A 232 20.13 13.97 5.10
CA GLU A 232 21.03 12.85 5.38
C GLU A 232 20.29 11.54 5.60
N ASP A 233 19.27 11.54 6.46
CA ASP A 233 18.57 10.33 6.85
C ASP A 233 17.65 9.81 5.73
N ILE A 234 16.98 10.70 4.98
CA ILE A 234 16.25 10.30 3.76
C ILE A 234 17.22 9.78 2.70
N ARG A 235 18.42 10.39 2.54
CA ARG A 235 19.44 9.87 1.61
C ARG A 235 19.87 8.45 1.97
N LYS A 236 20.05 8.14 3.26
CA LYS A 236 20.38 6.77 3.71
C LYS A 236 19.29 5.78 3.29
N ILE A 237 18.02 6.12 3.49
CA ILE A 237 16.87 5.30 3.05
C ILE A 237 16.91 5.08 1.53
N VAL A 238 17.04 6.17 0.76
CA VAL A 238 17.06 6.11 -0.71
C VAL A 238 18.20 5.22 -1.22
N VAL A 239 19.42 5.45 -0.73
CA VAL A 239 20.60 4.69 -1.13
C VAL A 239 20.43 3.20 -0.81
N GLU A 240 19.98 2.87 0.39
CA GLU A 240 19.84 1.47 0.80
C GLU A 240 18.78 0.74 -0.01
N GLN A 241 17.61 1.36 -0.28
CA GLN A 241 16.58 0.70 -1.08
C GLN A 241 16.96 0.55 -2.56
N CYS A 242 17.67 1.53 -3.14
CA CYS A 242 18.29 1.37 -4.45
C CYS A 242 19.31 0.22 -4.48
N ASN A 243 20.08 0.01 -3.40
CA ASN A 243 21.02 -1.11 -3.29
C ASN A 243 20.29 -2.46 -3.09
N ILE A 244 19.22 -2.49 -2.31
CA ILE A 244 18.35 -3.66 -2.14
C ILE A 244 17.78 -4.07 -3.49
N MET A 245 17.31 -3.14 -4.31
CA MET A 245 16.73 -3.46 -5.62
C MET A 245 17.76 -3.56 -6.75
N MET A 246 19.00 -3.09 -6.53
CA MET A 246 20.04 -2.93 -7.55
C MET A 246 19.53 -2.19 -8.79
N ASP A 247 18.71 -1.17 -8.56
CA ASP A 247 17.95 -0.48 -9.59
C ASP A 247 17.67 0.97 -9.16
N ILE A 248 17.43 1.85 -10.13
CA ILE A 248 16.97 3.23 -9.90
C ILE A 248 15.98 3.55 -11.04
N PRO A 249 14.68 3.31 -10.84
CA PRO A 249 13.73 3.27 -11.94
C PRO A 249 13.12 4.65 -12.27
N PHE A 250 13.73 5.73 -11.76
CA PHE A 250 13.29 7.11 -11.90
C PHE A 250 14.48 8.04 -12.16
N LYS A 251 14.24 9.14 -12.87
CA LYS A 251 15.23 10.25 -13.02
C LYS A 251 15.01 11.36 -12.00
N ARG A 252 13.78 11.45 -11.49
CA ARG A 252 13.35 12.40 -10.46
C ARG A 252 12.40 11.69 -9.52
N TYR A 253 12.55 11.89 -8.22
CA TYR A 253 11.62 11.39 -7.21
C TYR A 253 11.29 12.48 -6.20
N LEU A 254 10.01 12.69 -5.93
CA LEU A 254 9.50 13.75 -5.06
C LEU A 254 8.82 13.18 -3.82
N PHE A 255 9.33 13.50 -2.64
CA PHE A 255 8.61 13.32 -1.38
C PHE A 255 7.79 14.58 -1.08
N ILE A 256 6.47 14.44 -0.91
CA ILE A 256 5.57 15.51 -0.48
C ILE A 256 5.17 15.23 0.96
N TYR A 257 5.52 16.12 1.88
CA TYR A 257 5.14 16.03 3.29
C TYR A 257 4.18 17.16 3.66
N HIS A 258 3.03 16.82 4.23
CA HIS A 258 2.23 17.75 5.02
C HIS A 258 2.45 17.48 6.52
N LEU A 259 2.94 18.49 7.21
CA LEU A 259 3.31 18.48 8.61
C LEU A 259 2.18 19.14 9.41
N LEU A 260 1.39 18.32 10.10
CA LEU A 260 0.20 18.79 10.81
C LEU A 260 0.49 19.06 12.29
N PRO A 261 -0.17 20.04 12.93
CA PRO A 261 -0.01 20.32 14.35
C PRO A 261 -0.80 19.37 15.26
N TYR A 262 -1.56 18.42 14.68
CA TYR A 262 -2.38 17.45 15.39
C TYR A 262 -2.11 16.02 14.93
N ARG A 263 -2.60 15.05 15.71
CA ARG A 263 -2.34 13.62 15.46
C ARG A 263 -2.94 13.18 14.13
N PHE A 264 -2.08 12.83 13.19
CA PHE A 264 -2.45 12.26 11.90
C PHE A 264 -1.32 11.37 11.36
N GLY A 265 -1.66 10.43 10.47
CA GLY A 265 -0.69 9.57 9.81
C GLY A 265 -1.32 8.85 8.62
N HIS A 266 -0.84 9.14 7.42
CA HIS A 266 -1.24 8.49 6.16
C HIS A 266 -0.11 8.71 5.15
N GLY A 267 0.30 7.64 4.46
CA GLY A 267 1.20 7.69 3.32
C GLY A 267 0.49 7.12 2.10
N VAL A 268 0.83 7.63 0.93
CA VAL A 268 0.41 7.07 -0.36
C VAL A 268 1.59 7.10 -1.30
N GLU A 269 1.83 5.94 -1.89
CA GLU A 269 2.85 5.67 -2.88
C GLU A 269 2.44 6.14 -4.28
N HIS A 270 3.44 6.55 -5.06
CA HIS A 270 3.30 6.86 -6.47
C HIS A 270 4.58 6.47 -7.23
N LYS A 271 4.49 6.29 -8.54
CA LYS A 271 5.60 5.80 -9.37
C LYS A 271 6.87 6.63 -9.24
N ASN A 272 6.75 7.96 -9.16
CA ASN A 272 7.89 8.88 -9.05
C ASN A 272 7.72 9.89 -7.90
N SER A 273 6.83 9.61 -6.95
CA SER A 273 6.64 10.45 -5.76
C SER A 273 6.03 9.67 -4.61
N THR A 274 5.88 10.32 -3.47
CA THR A 274 4.97 9.89 -2.41
C THR A 274 4.36 11.10 -1.75
N SER A 275 3.13 10.97 -1.27
CA SER A 275 2.49 11.93 -0.38
C SER A 275 2.40 11.36 1.03
N ILE A 276 2.88 12.12 2.02
CA ILE A 276 2.89 11.72 3.42
C ILE A 276 2.29 12.85 4.24
N VAL A 277 1.26 12.53 5.03
CA VAL A 277 0.64 13.47 5.97
C VAL A 277 0.87 12.94 7.38
N VAL A 278 1.54 13.72 8.22
CA VAL A 278 2.00 13.28 9.53
C VAL A 278 1.91 14.38 10.58
N GLY A 279 1.46 14.04 11.78
CA GLY A 279 1.41 14.98 12.91
C GLY A 279 1.12 14.32 14.27
N PRO A 280 1.19 15.06 15.40
CA PRO A 280 1.71 16.43 15.48
C PRO A 280 3.19 16.44 15.09
N ALA A 281 3.61 17.41 14.29
CA ALA A 281 4.98 17.52 13.79
C ALA A 281 5.93 18.00 14.88
N ASP A 282 6.78 17.11 15.37
CA ASP A 282 7.72 17.36 16.47
C ASP A 282 9.01 16.56 16.21
N PHE A 283 9.96 17.14 15.46
CA PHE A 283 11.16 16.44 15.02
C PHE A 283 12.18 16.19 16.14
N ASP A 284 12.04 16.86 17.29
CA ASP A 284 12.86 16.61 18.48
C ASP A 284 12.34 15.39 19.28
N ASN A 285 11.11 14.94 19.00
CA ASN A 285 10.53 13.76 19.62
C ASN A 285 10.93 12.48 18.89
N GLU A 286 11.70 11.61 19.55
CA GLU A 286 12.16 10.34 18.98
C GLU A 286 11.02 9.48 18.40
N LYS A 287 9.85 9.41 19.07
CA LYS A 287 8.73 8.60 18.59
C LYS A 287 8.11 9.16 17.31
N PHE A 288 8.03 10.48 17.20
CA PHE A 288 7.58 11.12 15.97
C PHE A 288 8.60 10.88 14.85
N TYR A 289 9.89 11.11 15.13
CA TYR A 289 10.95 10.97 14.15
C TYR A 289 11.11 9.52 13.64
N ASP A 290 11.01 8.53 14.52
CA ASP A 290 10.94 7.11 14.15
C ASP A 290 9.79 6.83 13.18
N ARG A 291 8.61 7.39 13.47
CA ARG A 291 7.41 7.20 12.65
C ARG A 291 7.57 7.90 11.30
N PHE A 292 8.15 9.10 11.28
CA PHE A 292 8.49 9.85 10.07
C PHE A 292 9.42 9.02 9.17
N LEU A 293 10.55 8.54 9.70
CA LEU A 293 11.48 7.70 8.94
C LEU A 293 10.85 6.36 8.51
N GLY A 294 10.02 5.77 9.37
CA GLY A 294 9.27 4.55 9.07
C GLY A 294 8.34 4.69 7.88
N VAL A 295 7.48 5.73 7.85
CA VAL A 295 6.60 5.97 6.71
C VAL A 295 7.41 6.35 5.47
N THR A 296 8.46 7.17 5.58
CA THR A 296 9.33 7.50 4.45
C THR A 296 9.95 6.26 3.81
N ALA A 297 10.47 5.33 4.62
CA ALA A 297 11.06 4.09 4.11
C ALA A 297 10.00 3.15 3.51
N HIS A 298 8.80 3.09 4.08
CA HIS A 298 7.71 2.29 3.53
C HIS A 298 7.27 2.81 2.16
N GLU A 299 6.94 4.10 2.07
CA GLU A 299 6.47 4.70 0.82
C GLU A 299 7.54 4.74 -0.27
N PHE A 300 8.81 4.95 0.09
CA PHE A 300 9.88 4.94 -0.92
C PHE A 300 10.09 3.54 -1.52
N PHE A 301 9.91 2.47 -0.74
CA PHE A 301 10.07 1.11 -1.25
C PHE A 301 8.99 0.78 -2.28
N HIS A 302 7.82 1.41 -2.14
CA HIS A 302 6.74 1.30 -3.10
C HIS A 302 7.08 1.81 -4.50
N ALA A 303 8.14 2.62 -4.66
CA ALA A 303 8.67 2.97 -5.98
C ALA A 303 8.98 1.72 -6.85
N TRP A 304 9.34 0.60 -6.22
CA TRP A 304 9.37 -0.69 -6.89
C TRP A 304 8.09 -1.49 -6.66
N ASN A 305 7.74 -1.73 -5.40
CA ASN A 305 6.67 -2.64 -5.01
C ASN A 305 5.60 -1.87 -4.25
N VAL A 306 4.62 -1.22 -4.87
CA VAL A 306 3.66 -1.80 -5.81
C VAL A 306 3.54 -1.03 -7.13
N GLU A 307 4.33 0.02 -7.31
CA GLU A 307 4.17 0.93 -8.45
C GLU A 307 4.72 0.38 -9.76
N ARG A 308 5.61 -0.62 -9.69
CA ARG A 308 6.19 -1.27 -10.87
C ARG A 308 6.04 -2.78 -10.81
N ILE A 309 6.45 -3.38 -9.70
CA ILE A 309 6.11 -4.76 -9.34
C ILE A 309 4.68 -4.70 -8.79
N ARG A 310 3.70 -4.97 -9.64
CA ARG A 310 2.27 -4.79 -9.35
C ARG A 310 1.51 -6.05 -9.70
N PRO A 311 0.43 -6.45 -8.99
CA PRO A 311 -0.32 -7.63 -9.38
C PRO A 311 -1.02 -7.38 -10.71
N GLU A 312 -1.13 -8.42 -11.53
CA GLU A 312 -1.79 -8.37 -12.84
C GLU A 312 -3.22 -7.81 -12.74
N ALA A 313 -3.95 -8.17 -11.67
CA ALA A 313 -5.30 -7.70 -11.40
C ALA A 313 -5.44 -6.17 -11.27
N ILE A 314 -4.38 -5.45 -10.89
CA ILE A 314 -4.42 -3.97 -10.75
C ILE A 314 -3.39 -3.27 -11.66
N TYR A 315 -2.70 -4.01 -12.54
CA TYR A 315 -1.67 -3.45 -13.42
C TYR A 315 -2.24 -2.35 -14.33
N LEU A 316 -3.37 -2.65 -14.99
CA LEU A 316 -4.23 -1.67 -15.65
C LEU A 316 -5.56 -1.64 -14.89
N PRO A 317 -5.71 -0.74 -13.90
CA PRO A 317 -6.84 -0.77 -12.98
C PRO A 317 -8.16 -0.41 -13.68
N ASP A 318 -9.22 -1.18 -13.43
CA ASP A 318 -10.58 -0.74 -13.70
C ASP A 318 -11.02 0.21 -12.58
N TYR A 319 -10.92 1.52 -12.83
CA TYR A 319 -11.27 2.54 -11.83
C TYR A 319 -12.75 2.57 -11.42
N SER A 320 -13.64 1.84 -12.12
CA SER A 320 -15.08 1.88 -11.84
C SER A 320 -15.55 0.94 -10.74
N LYS A 321 -14.77 -0.10 -10.43
CA LYS A 321 -15.12 -1.21 -9.55
C LYS A 321 -13.92 -1.79 -8.79
N GLU A 322 -14.20 -2.71 -7.88
CA GLU A 322 -13.21 -3.48 -7.13
C GLU A 322 -12.31 -4.31 -8.05
N ASN A 323 -11.01 -4.35 -7.77
CA ASN A 323 -10.04 -5.19 -8.46
C ASN A 323 -9.41 -6.16 -7.47
N TYR A 324 -9.88 -7.40 -7.48
CA TYR A 324 -9.54 -8.41 -6.47
C TYR A 324 -8.18 -9.06 -6.72
N THR A 325 -7.43 -9.29 -5.64
CA THR A 325 -6.19 -10.07 -5.67
C THR A 325 -5.93 -10.73 -4.32
N THR A 326 -5.30 -11.91 -4.31
CA THR A 326 -4.91 -12.61 -3.08
C THR A 326 -3.50 -12.24 -2.61
N THR A 327 -2.81 -11.39 -3.36
CA THR A 327 -1.37 -11.13 -3.20
C THR A 327 -1.05 -9.82 -2.48
N MET A 328 -2.03 -9.13 -1.89
CA MET A 328 -1.83 -7.85 -1.20
C MET A 328 -0.76 -7.88 -0.09
N TRP A 329 -0.56 -9.02 0.56
CA TRP A 329 0.48 -9.19 1.58
C TRP A 329 1.91 -9.09 1.03
N ILE A 330 2.12 -9.31 -0.27
CA ILE A 330 3.39 -9.08 -0.97
C ILE A 330 3.60 -7.58 -1.17
N TYR A 331 2.57 -6.87 -1.61
CA TYR A 331 2.72 -5.45 -1.94
C TYR A 331 2.84 -4.55 -0.72
N GLU A 332 2.17 -4.92 0.38
CA GLU A 332 2.08 -4.08 1.57
C GLU A 332 2.84 -4.68 2.76
N GLY A 333 2.70 -5.98 2.96
CA GLY A 333 3.39 -6.68 4.04
C GLY A 333 4.90 -6.82 3.80
N ILE A 334 5.33 -7.22 2.60
CA ILE A 334 6.77 -7.28 2.30
C ILE A 334 7.38 -5.88 2.25
N SER A 335 6.63 -4.84 1.86
CA SER A 335 7.09 -3.44 1.98
C SER A 335 7.29 -3.03 3.45
N SER A 336 6.41 -3.46 4.36
CA SER A 336 6.63 -3.30 5.81
C SER A 336 7.86 -4.07 6.32
N TYR A 337 8.17 -5.23 5.74
CA TYR A 337 9.41 -5.96 6.04
C TYR A 337 10.63 -5.15 5.61
N TYR A 338 10.64 -4.67 4.37
CA TYR A 338 11.73 -3.86 3.85
C TYR A 338 11.90 -2.52 4.55
N THR A 339 10.82 -1.93 5.06
CA THR A 339 10.87 -0.76 5.94
C THR A 339 11.79 -1.01 7.14
N GLY A 340 11.54 -2.11 7.88
CA GLY A 340 12.36 -2.47 9.03
C GLY A 340 13.81 -2.78 8.65
N VAL A 341 14.01 -3.54 7.58
CA VAL A 341 15.34 -3.90 7.06
C VAL A 341 16.14 -2.67 6.65
N THR A 342 15.53 -1.72 5.92
CA THR A 342 16.19 -0.47 5.53
C THR A 342 16.63 0.34 6.74
N LEU A 343 15.76 0.52 7.73
CA LEU A 343 16.09 1.34 8.91
C LEU A 343 17.20 0.73 9.76
N VAL A 344 17.24 -0.60 9.94
CA VAL A 344 18.31 -1.24 10.70
C VAL A 344 19.64 -1.26 9.94
N ARG A 345 19.62 -1.50 8.62
CA ARG A 345 20.84 -1.53 7.78
C ARG A 345 21.51 -0.17 7.60
N THR A 346 20.73 0.89 7.69
CA THR A 346 21.18 2.29 7.64
C THR A 346 21.56 2.85 9.01
N HIS A 347 21.39 2.07 10.08
CA HIS A 347 21.58 2.46 11.47
C HIS A 347 20.67 3.61 11.95
N LEU A 348 19.60 3.90 11.21
CA LEU A 348 18.52 4.80 11.64
C LEU A 348 17.66 4.17 12.74
N THR A 349 17.73 2.85 12.90
CA THR A 349 17.17 2.11 14.02
C THR A 349 18.20 1.12 14.56
N LYS A 350 18.36 1.08 15.89
CA LYS A 350 19.24 0.11 16.56
C LYS A 350 18.70 -1.31 16.43
N LYS A 351 19.60 -2.31 16.38
CA LYS A 351 19.25 -3.73 16.26
C LYS A 351 18.32 -4.21 17.37
N GLU A 352 18.54 -3.78 18.60
CA GLU A 352 17.76 -4.18 19.77
C GLU A 352 16.31 -3.67 19.64
N LYS A 353 16.15 -2.43 19.14
CA LYS A 353 14.84 -1.83 18.85
C LYS A 353 14.15 -2.57 17.70
N TYR A 354 14.89 -2.98 16.68
CA TYR A 354 14.39 -3.81 15.58
C TYR A 354 13.86 -5.18 16.06
N PHE A 355 14.62 -5.90 16.89
CA PHE A 355 14.15 -7.18 17.48
C PHE A 355 12.97 -7.00 18.42
N LYS A 356 12.95 -5.94 19.22
CA LYS A 356 11.80 -5.60 20.07
C LYS A 356 10.53 -5.34 19.26
N ASN A 357 10.65 -4.65 18.12
CA ASN A 357 9.52 -4.40 17.23
C ASN A 357 8.99 -5.69 16.59
N TRP A 358 9.88 -6.63 16.24
CA TRP A 358 9.48 -7.96 15.78
C TRP A 358 8.74 -8.76 16.85
N ALA A 359 9.29 -8.84 18.06
CA ALA A 359 8.65 -9.53 19.17
C ALA A 359 7.24 -8.97 19.46
N LYS A 360 7.09 -7.63 19.42
CA LYS A 360 5.79 -6.96 19.54
C LYS A 360 4.83 -7.30 18.41
N THR A 361 5.33 -7.40 17.17
CA THR A 361 4.52 -7.73 15.99
C THR A 361 4.03 -9.17 16.05
N ILE A 362 4.90 -10.11 16.43
CA ILE A 362 4.57 -11.52 16.62
C ILE A 362 3.53 -11.67 17.75
N LYS A 363 3.76 -11.03 18.91
CA LYS A 363 2.81 -11.02 20.03
C LYS A 363 1.41 -10.57 19.57
N ARG A 364 1.32 -9.40 18.93
CA ARG A 364 0.04 -8.86 18.45
C ARG A 364 -0.65 -9.80 17.48
N PHE A 365 0.10 -10.43 16.57
CA PHE A 365 -0.47 -11.40 15.64
C PHE A 365 -0.98 -12.64 16.37
N GLN A 366 -0.20 -13.19 17.31
CA GLN A 366 -0.57 -14.36 18.13
C GLN A 366 -1.74 -14.10 19.09
N GLU A 367 -1.99 -12.84 19.45
CA GLU A 367 -3.18 -12.44 20.22
C GLU A 367 -4.44 -12.28 19.34
N THR A 368 -4.30 -12.23 18.01
CA THR A 368 -5.43 -12.00 17.10
C THR A 368 -6.07 -13.33 16.69
N TYR A 369 -7.34 -13.55 17.06
CA TYR A 369 -8.06 -14.79 16.72
C TYR A 369 -8.15 -15.05 15.21
N GLY A 370 -8.32 -13.99 14.42
CA GLY A 370 -8.45 -14.04 12.96
C GLY A 370 -7.35 -14.84 12.26
N ARG A 371 -6.15 -14.95 12.86
CA ARG A 371 -5.06 -15.77 12.31
C ARG A 371 -5.42 -17.25 12.15
N LYS A 372 -6.33 -17.76 12.99
CA LYS A 372 -6.74 -19.17 13.05
C LYS A 372 -7.83 -19.53 12.06
N VAL A 373 -8.55 -18.52 11.56
CA VAL A 373 -9.79 -18.71 10.78
C VAL A 373 -9.74 -18.05 9.41
N MET A 374 -8.67 -17.31 9.10
CA MET A 374 -8.51 -16.66 7.81
C MET A 374 -7.05 -16.65 7.37
N SER A 375 -6.82 -17.04 6.12
CA SER A 375 -5.52 -16.96 5.47
C SER A 375 -5.17 -15.52 5.10
N VAL A 376 -3.89 -15.22 4.82
CA VAL A 376 -3.53 -13.85 4.38
C VAL A 376 -4.05 -13.57 2.98
N SER A 377 -4.19 -14.60 2.15
CA SER A 377 -4.77 -14.52 0.81
C SER A 377 -6.22 -14.07 0.84
N GLU A 378 -7.04 -14.67 1.71
CA GLU A 378 -8.44 -14.27 1.90
C GLU A 378 -8.54 -12.86 2.48
N VAL A 379 -7.68 -12.49 3.43
CA VAL A 379 -7.60 -11.12 3.97
C VAL A 379 -7.31 -10.09 2.87
N GLY A 380 -6.42 -10.41 1.91
CA GLY A 380 -6.15 -9.57 0.75
C GLY A 380 -7.36 -9.43 -0.18
N TRP A 381 -8.01 -10.55 -0.47
CA TRP A 381 -9.21 -10.60 -1.31
C TRP A 381 -10.37 -9.77 -0.72
N ASP A 382 -10.62 -9.93 0.58
CA ASP A 382 -11.69 -9.28 1.32
C ASP A 382 -11.39 -7.81 1.71
N SER A 383 -10.25 -7.26 1.29
CA SER A 383 -9.88 -5.87 1.61
C SER A 383 -10.92 -4.85 1.13
N TRP A 384 -11.60 -5.14 0.02
CA TRP A 384 -12.69 -4.33 -0.54
C TRP A 384 -13.97 -4.31 0.30
N THR A 385 -14.26 -5.39 1.03
CA THR A 385 -15.52 -5.55 1.77
C THR A 385 -15.33 -5.23 3.25
N LYS A 386 -14.25 -5.69 3.88
CA LYS A 386 -14.02 -5.53 5.32
C LYS A 386 -13.60 -4.11 5.73
N SER A 387 -13.13 -3.31 4.78
CA SER A 387 -12.87 -1.88 4.96
C SER A 387 -14.15 -1.03 5.09
N MET A 388 -15.32 -1.59 4.76
CA MET A 388 -16.60 -0.89 4.71
C MET A 388 -17.44 -0.99 6.01
N GLY A 389 -16.96 -1.73 7.03
CA GLY A 389 -17.56 -1.77 8.38
C GLY A 389 -18.22 -3.11 8.79
N ASN A 390 -18.36 -3.31 10.11
CA ASN A 390 -18.94 -4.46 10.83
C ASN A 390 -18.45 -5.87 10.45
N ALA A 391 -17.12 -6.08 10.44
CA ALA A 391 -16.60 -7.44 10.56
C ALA A 391 -16.69 -7.92 12.02
N PRO A 392 -16.94 -9.22 12.29
CA PRO A 392 -16.93 -9.73 13.65
C PRO A 392 -15.60 -9.37 14.37
N PRO A 393 -15.64 -8.85 15.61
CA PRO A 393 -14.44 -8.44 16.32
C PRO A 393 -13.40 -9.56 16.38
N ASN A 394 -12.11 -9.20 16.31
CA ASN A 394 -10.98 -10.12 16.39
C ASN A 394 -10.87 -11.16 15.26
N THR A 395 -11.77 -11.21 14.27
CA THR A 395 -11.71 -12.16 13.13
C THR A 395 -10.86 -11.69 11.95
N TYR A 396 -10.40 -10.44 11.97
CA TYR A 396 -9.58 -9.86 10.92
C TYR A 396 -8.21 -9.46 11.48
N PHE A 397 -7.17 -9.66 10.67
CA PHE A 397 -5.84 -9.10 10.89
C PHE A 397 -5.39 -8.37 9.62
N SER A 398 -4.47 -7.43 9.79
CA SER A 398 -3.93 -6.69 8.66
C SER A 398 -2.99 -7.56 7.82
N PHE A 399 -3.18 -7.58 6.48
CA PHE A 399 -2.22 -8.20 5.56
C PHE A 399 -0.82 -7.56 5.64
N TYR A 400 -0.69 -6.31 6.14
CA TYR A 400 0.61 -5.73 6.48
C TYR A 400 1.29 -6.51 7.59
N THR A 401 0.56 -6.88 8.66
CA THR A 401 1.15 -7.57 9.82
C THR A 401 1.59 -8.99 9.47
N LYS A 402 0.70 -9.80 8.88
CA LYS A 402 1.07 -11.18 8.50
C LYS A 402 2.07 -11.17 7.35
N GLY A 403 1.91 -10.30 6.34
CA GLY A 403 2.87 -10.21 5.24
C GLY A 403 4.26 -9.71 5.65
N ASN A 404 4.36 -8.81 6.63
CA ASN A 404 5.65 -8.43 7.23
C ASN A 404 6.33 -9.66 7.83
N ILE A 405 5.62 -10.41 8.70
CA ILE A 405 6.11 -11.67 9.27
C ILE A 405 6.57 -12.62 8.15
N LEU A 406 5.73 -12.89 7.15
CA LEU A 406 6.06 -13.80 6.05
C LEU A 406 7.28 -13.32 5.26
N GLY A 407 7.45 -12.01 5.05
CA GLY A 407 8.65 -11.43 4.44
C GLY A 407 9.93 -11.81 5.20
N MET A 408 9.92 -11.69 6.53
CA MET A 408 11.06 -12.14 7.35
C MET A 408 11.29 -13.64 7.25
N LEU A 409 10.25 -14.46 7.37
CA LEU A 409 10.39 -15.92 7.34
C LEU A 409 10.91 -16.40 5.98
N LEU A 410 10.39 -15.84 4.89
CA LEU A 410 10.87 -16.11 3.53
C LEU A 410 12.33 -15.70 3.35
N ASP A 411 12.74 -14.52 3.81
CA ASP A 411 14.14 -14.11 3.69
C ASP A 411 15.08 -15.07 4.42
N LEU A 412 14.73 -15.45 5.66
CA LEU A 412 15.52 -16.40 6.46
C LEU A 412 15.56 -17.80 5.83
N GLU A 413 14.44 -18.30 5.33
CA GLU A 413 14.34 -19.61 4.66
C GLU A 413 15.16 -19.63 3.35
N ILE A 414 15.03 -18.60 2.51
CA ILE A 414 15.81 -18.45 1.27
C ILE A 414 17.31 -18.43 1.58
N ARG A 415 17.73 -17.66 2.60
CA ARG A 415 19.13 -17.61 3.03
C ARG A 415 19.60 -18.95 3.53
N GLN A 416 18.81 -19.68 4.33
CA GLN A 416 19.18 -21.00 4.80
C GLN A 416 19.38 -21.99 3.65
N ARG A 417 18.38 -22.12 2.76
CA ARG A 417 18.42 -23.08 1.64
C ARG A 417 19.56 -22.82 0.66
N THR A 418 19.91 -21.56 0.46
CA THR A 418 20.97 -21.15 -0.48
C THR A 418 22.34 -20.97 0.18
N LYS A 419 22.51 -21.33 1.47
CA LYS A 419 23.75 -21.11 2.23
C LYS A 419 24.19 -19.63 2.21
N ASN A 420 23.21 -18.75 2.34
CA ASN A 420 23.31 -17.29 2.36
C ASN A 420 23.84 -16.69 1.05
N LYS A 421 23.54 -17.33 -0.10
CA LYS A 421 23.88 -16.81 -1.44
C LYS A 421 22.75 -15.96 -2.04
N LYS A 422 21.51 -16.21 -1.63
CA LYS A 422 20.30 -15.48 -2.03
C LYS A 422 19.53 -15.06 -0.80
N SER A 423 18.62 -14.11 -1.00
CA SER A 423 17.74 -13.52 0.01
C SER A 423 16.39 -13.21 -0.64
N LEU A 424 15.43 -12.72 0.13
CA LEU A 424 14.19 -12.15 -0.42
C LEU A 424 14.48 -11.05 -1.46
N ASP A 425 15.60 -10.32 -1.31
CA ASP A 425 16.04 -9.32 -2.29
C ASP A 425 16.21 -9.94 -3.69
N SER A 426 16.67 -11.19 -3.75
CA SER A 426 16.82 -11.91 -5.01
C SER A 426 15.48 -12.20 -5.67
N ALA A 427 14.45 -12.55 -4.89
CA ALA A 427 13.10 -12.77 -5.39
C ALA A 427 12.45 -11.45 -5.87
N MET A 428 12.57 -10.37 -5.09
CA MET A 428 12.05 -9.05 -5.49
C MET A 428 12.71 -8.55 -6.78
N ARG A 429 14.03 -8.71 -6.91
CA ARG A 429 14.77 -8.39 -8.14
C ARG A 429 14.32 -9.26 -9.32
N TYR A 430 14.10 -10.55 -9.11
CA TYR A 430 13.56 -11.44 -10.14
C TYR A 430 12.21 -10.94 -10.65
N LEU A 431 11.32 -10.52 -9.76
CA LEU A 431 10.02 -9.96 -10.16
C LEU A 431 10.16 -8.64 -10.90
N ASN A 432 11.10 -7.79 -10.48
CA ASN A 432 11.42 -6.54 -11.16
C ASN A 432 11.87 -6.78 -12.61
N GLU A 433 12.81 -7.71 -12.83
CA GLU A 433 13.34 -8.02 -14.16
C GLU A 433 12.31 -8.73 -15.05
N THR A 434 11.55 -9.65 -14.48
CA THR A 434 10.64 -10.54 -15.23
C THR A 434 9.32 -9.87 -15.60
N TYR A 435 8.81 -9.00 -14.73
CA TYR A 435 7.47 -8.41 -14.88
C TYR A 435 7.55 -6.88 -15.03
N ALA A 436 8.07 -6.18 -14.03
CA ALA A 436 8.03 -4.72 -13.98
C ALA A 436 8.77 -4.06 -15.16
N LYS A 437 10.02 -4.46 -15.42
CA LYS A 437 10.83 -3.96 -16.55
C LYS A 437 10.30 -4.39 -17.92
N GLN A 438 9.42 -5.38 -17.96
CA GLN A 438 8.72 -5.84 -19.17
C GLN A 438 7.34 -5.19 -19.32
N ASN A 439 6.99 -4.22 -18.48
CA ASN A 439 5.66 -3.59 -18.44
C ASN A 439 4.52 -4.60 -18.29
N ARG A 440 4.65 -5.54 -17.35
CA ARG A 440 3.66 -6.58 -17.07
C ARG A 440 3.35 -6.64 -15.57
N GLY A 441 2.10 -6.94 -15.26
CA GLY A 441 1.72 -7.31 -13.91
C GLY A 441 2.19 -8.72 -13.53
N VAL A 442 2.33 -8.94 -12.23
CA VAL A 442 2.71 -10.23 -11.64
C VAL A 442 1.44 -11.09 -11.50
N PRO A 443 1.39 -12.29 -12.11
CA PRO A 443 0.29 -13.22 -11.91
C PRO A 443 0.18 -13.65 -10.44
N GLU A 444 -0.99 -14.14 -10.00
CA GLU A 444 -1.22 -14.53 -8.60
C GLU A 444 -0.16 -15.51 -8.05
N ASN A 445 0.33 -16.46 -8.85
CA ASN A 445 1.40 -17.39 -8.46
C ASN A 445 2.82 -16.93 -8.83
N GLY A 446 2.96 -15.74 -9.41
CA GLY A 446 4.23 -15.22 -9.92
C GLY A 446 5.26 -15.01 -8.81
N PHE A 447 4.84 -14.57 -7.63
CA PHE A 447 5.74 -14.39 -6.48
C PHE A 447 6.31 -15.73 -5.98
N GLN A 448 5.47 -16.75 -5.77
CA GLN A 448 5.92 -18.09 -5.38
C GLN A 448 6.90 -18.65 -6.40
N LYS A 449 6.55 -18.63 -7.69
CA LYS A 449 7.43 -19.06 -8.78
C LYS A 449 8.77 -18.31 -8.77
N GLY A 450 8.74 -17.01 -8.47
CA GLY A 450 9.94 -16.21 -8.31
C GLY A 450 10.84 -16.73 -7.19
N VAL A 451 10.29 -16.98 -6.00
CA VAL A 451 11.02 -17.56 -4.86
C VAL A 451 11.59 -18.95 -5.21
N GLU A 452 10.81 -19.81 -5.83
CA GLU A 452 11.24 -21.15 -6.23
C GLU A 452 12.35 -21.10 -7.28
N THR A 453 12.23 -20.21 -8.27
CA THR A 453 13.24 -20.01 -9.31
C THR A 453 14.56 -19.52 -8.74
N VAL A 454 14.55 -18.53 -7.83
CA VAL A 454 15.81 -17.99 -7.28
C VAL A 454 16.50 -18.95 -6.31
N THR A 455 15.76 -19.86 -5.70
CA THR A 455 16.29 -20.86 -4.76
C THR A 455 16.60 -22.20 -5.40
N ASN A 456 16.04 -22.49 -6.58
CA ASN A 456 16.01 -23.82 -7.19
C ASN A 456 15.47 -24.88 -6.21
N SER A 457 14.40 -24.55 -5.49
CA SER A 457 13.72 -25.42 -4.52
C SER A 457 12.25 -25.08 -4.42
N SER A 458 11.38 -26.06 -4.15
CA SER A 458 9.94 -25.80 -3.99
C SER A 458 9.63 -25.13 -2.66
N PHE A 459 8.69 -24.19 -2.68
CA PHE A 459 8.15 -23.51 -1.50
C PHE A 459 6.66 -23.84 -1.28
N GLU A 460 6.12 -24.84 -1.97
CA GLU A 460 4.69 -25.19 -1.94
C GLU A 460 4.13 -25.33 -0.52
N GLU A 461 4.78 -26.11 0.35
CA GLU A 461 4.38 -26.28 1.76
C GLU A 461 4.30 -24.94 2.51
N PHE A 462 5.28 -24.05 2.29
CA PHE A 462 5.29 -22.73 2.95
C PHE A 462 4.09 -21.89 2.53
N PHE A 463 3.76 -21.87 1.24
CA PHE A 463 2.64 -21.09 0.72
C PHE A 463 1.30 -21.73 1.10
N ALA A 464 1.17 -23.04 1.00
CA ALA A 464 -0.01 -23.78 1.42
C ALA A 464 -0.32 -23.53 2.91
N ASP A 465 0.68 -23.65 3.79
CA ASP A 465 0.47 -23.56 5.24
C ASP A 465 0.25 -22.11 5.70
N TYR A 466 1.09 -21.18 5.25
CA TYR A 466 1.18 -19.84 5.86
C TYR A 466 0.57 -18.72 5.02
N VAL A 467 0.45 -18.89 3.70
CA VAL A 467 -0.14 -17.89 2.81
C VAL A 467 -1.62 -18.18 2.57
N HIS A 468 -1.91 -19.39 2.08
CA HIS A 468 -3.24 -19.87 1.75
C HIS A 468 -3.93 -20.58 2.91
N GLY A 469 -3.16 -20.97 3.93
CA GLY A 469 -3.64 -21.62 5.15
C GLY A 469 -3.55 -20.76 6.40
N THR A 470 -3.94 -21.40 7.50
CA THR A 470 -3.99 -20.85 8.86
C THR A 470 -3.10 -21.62 9.83
N GLU A 471 -2.15 -22.41 9.32
CA GLU A 471 -1.24 -23.19 10.15
C GLU A 471 -0.44 -22.30 11.10
N GLU A 472 -0.27 -22.75 12.33
CA GLU A 472 0.45 -21.99 13.35
C GLU A 472 1.95 -21.95 13.03
N ILE A 473 2.52 -20.74 13.11
CA ILE A 473 3.90 -20.49 12.70
C ILE A 473 4.86 -20.93 13.81
N ASN A 474 5.71 -21.91 13.53
CA ASN A 474 6.88 -22.20 14.37
C ASN A 474 7.99 -21.18 14.11
N TYR A 475 7.94 -20.00 14.75
CA TYR A 475 8.91 -18.93 14.55
C TYR A 475 10.36 -19.36 14.79
N ASN A 476 10.60 -20.21 15.80
CA ASN A 476 11.94 -20.70 16.14
C ASN A 476 12.54 -21.63 15.07
N ARG A 477 11.73 -22.25 14.20
CA ARG A 477 12.21 -22.94 12.99
C ARG A 477 13.01 -21.99 12.10
N PHE A 478 12.54 -20.76 11.93
CA PHE A 478 13.13 -19.79 11.01
C PHE A 478 14.17 -18.89 11.67
N LEU A 479 13.87 -18.36 12.87
CA LEU A 479 14.77 -17.47 13.61
C LEU A 479 16.13 -18.09 13.88
N LYS A 480 16.17 -19.41 14.14
CA LYS A 480 17.43 -20.13 14.35
C LYS A 480 18.35 -20.07 13.14
N TYR A 481 17.87 -19.84 11.90
CA TYR A 481 18.73 -19.71 10.73
C TYR A 481 19.63 -18.47 10.81
N ALA A 482 19.24 -17.44 11.56
CA ALA A 482 20.06 -16.26 11.86
C ALA A 482 20.70 -16.33 13.27
N GLY A 483 20.69 -17.49 13.92
CA GLY A 483 21.17 -17.64 15.29
C GLY A 483 20.35 -16.82 16.28
N LEU A 484 19.03 -16.76 16.06
CA LEU A 484 18.08 -16.08 16.93
C LEU A 484 17.08 -17.08 17.51
N GLU A 485 16.48 -16.71 18.62
CA GLU A 485 15.35 -17.41 19.23
C GLU A 485 14.30 -16.42 19.72
N LEU A 486 13.03 -16.78 19.59
CA LEU A 486 11.91 -16.14 20.26
C LEU A 486 11.66 -16.86 21.59
N LYS A 487 11.89 -16.15 22.69
CA LYS A 487 11.47 -16.55 24.03
C LYS A 487 10.06 -16.05 24.28
N ILE A 488 9.20 -16.98 24.69
CA ILE A 488 7.82 -16.72 25.05
C ILE A 488 7.66 -17.12 26.51
N GLU A 489 7.42 -16.13 27.36
CA GLU A 489 7.30 -16.27 28.82
C GLU A 489 5.95 -15.69 29.26
N THR A 490 5.48 -16.11 30.44
CA THR A 490 4.36 -15.46 31.13
C THR A 490 4.94 -14.72 32.33
N ASP A 491 4.68 -13.42 32.44
CA ASP A 491 5.08 -12.62 33.59
C ASP A 491 4.35 -13.14 34.85
N GLU A 492 5.08 -13.46 35.90
CA GLU A 492 4.48 -13.89 37.17
C GLU A 492 3.59 -12.82 37.80
N LYS A 493 3.73 -11.56 37.37
CA LYS A 493 2.91 -10.43 37.81
C LYS A 493 1.54 -10.37 37.12
N VAL A 494 1.30 -11.09 36.03
CA VAL A 494 -0.03 -11.18 35.42
C VAL A 494 -0.83 -12.36 35.97
N PRO A 495 -2.17 -12.35 35.92
CA PRO A 495 -2.97 -13.49 36.34
C PRO A 495 -2.57 -14.75 35.56
N LYS A 496 -2.54 -15.91 36.24
CA LYS A 496 -2.29 -17.22 35.60
C LYS A 496 -3.47 -17.72 34.75
N VAL A 497 -4.55 -16.96 34.73
CA VAL A 497 -5.82 -17.28 34.11
C VAL A 497 -6.16 -16.32 32.98
N PHE A 498 -6.88 -16.82 31.99
CA PHE A 498 -7.41 -16.06 30.86
C PHE A 498 -8.93 -15.99 30.93
N LEU A 499 -9.48 -14.78 31.04
CA LEU A 499 -10.93 -14.54 30.93
C LEU A 499 -11.35 -14.30 29.47
N GLY A 500 -10.52 -13.59 28.70
CA GLY A 500 -10.76 -13.30 27.28
C GLY A 500 -11.65 -12.11 26.98
N ILE A 501 -11.60 -11.07 27.82
CA ILE A 501 -12.25 -9.79 27.57
C ILE A 501 -11.23 -8.66 27.48
N SER A 502 -11.54 -7.62 26.71
CA SER A 502 -10.88 -6.32 26.80
C SER A 502 -11.89 -5.29 27.27
N THR A 503 -11.46 -4.34 28.11
CA THR A 503 -12.36 -3.36 28.74
C THR A 503 -11.90 -1.92 28.48
N SER A 504 -12.86 -1.00 28.55
CA SER A 504 -12.65 0.45 28.48
C SER A 504 -13.49 1.16 29.54
N GLY A 505 -13.33 2.48 29.64
CA GLY A 505 -13.98 3.28 30.67
C GLY A 505 -13.08 3.44 31.88
N ASP A 506 -13.70 3.67 33.03
CA ASP A 506 -13.05 4.05 34.27
C ASP A 506 -13.59 3.24 35.47
N GLU A 507 -13.32 3.71 36.68
CA GLU A 507 -13.79 3.08 37.90
C GLU A 507 -15.30 3.20 38.10
N LYS A 508 -16.01 4.13 37.45
CA LYS A 508 -17.46 4.27 37.57
C LYS A 508 -18.19 3.35 36.62
N GLU A 509 -17.73 3.28 35.38
CA GLU A 509 -18.33 2.46 34.33
C GLU A 509 -17.24 1.77 33.52
N THR A 510 -17.17 0.45 33.62
CA THR A 510 -16.25 -0.37 32.83
C THR A 510 -17.03 -1.16 31.78
N LYS A 511 -16.81 -0.81 30.51
CA LYS A 511 -17.47 -1.44 29.36
C LYS A 511 -16.59 -2.51 28.75
N ILE A 512 -17.14 -3.70 28.51
CA ILE A 512 -16.50 -4.76 27.71
C ILE A 512 -16.45 -4.28 26.26
N ARG A 513 -15.25 -4.11 25.72
CA ARG A 513 -15.02 -3.67 24.34
C ARG A 513 -14.99 -4.81 23.36
N ASN A 514 -14.35 -5.90 23.75
CA ASN A 514 -14.26 -7.10 22.93
C ASN A 514 -14.30 -8.32 23.83
N VAL A 515 -14.96 -9.35 23.33
CA VAL A 515 -14.89 -10.71 23.85
C VAL A 515 -14.13 -11.55 22.82
N THR A 516 -13.02 -12.16 23.23
CA THR A 516 -12.18 -12.95 22.34
C THR A 516 -12.90 -14.25 21.96
N PRO A 517 -13.07 -14.58 20.67
CA PRO A 517 -13.69 -15.84 20.27
C PRO A 517 -13.02 -17.05 20.92
N GLU A 518 -13.82 -18.07 21.24
CA GLU A 518 -13.41 -19.31 21.94
C GLU A 518 -12.85 -19.15 23.36
N SER A 519 -12.75 -17.92 23.87
CA SER A 519 -12.35 -17.66 25.26
C SER A 519 -13.39 -18.12 26.28
N PRO A 520 -13.02 -18.23 27.56
CA PRO A 520 -13.99 -18.47 28.64
C PRO A 520 -15.18 -17.52 28.64
N ALA A 521 -14.92 -16.21 28.51
CA ALA A 521 -15.99 -15.21 28.46
C ALA A 521 -16.93 -15.43 27.27
N PHE A 522 -16.39 -15.75 26.09
CA PHE A 522 -17.18 -16.04 24.90
C PHE A 522 -18.08 -17.26 25.11
N LYS A 523 -17.52 -18.36 25.61
CA LYS A 523 -18.27 -19.60 25.88
C LYS A 523 -19.37 -19.42 26.92
N ALA A 524 -19.14 -18.54 27.90
CA ALA A 524 -20.12 -18.22 28.93
C ALA A 524 -21.23 -17.26 28.45
N GLY A 525 -21.07 -16.62 27.27
CA GLY A 525 -22.08 -15.71 26.72
C GLY A 525 -21.95 -14.25 27.16
N LEU A 526 -20.78 -13.85 27.69
CA LEU A 526 -20.43 -12.43 27.81
C LEU A 526 -20.34 -11.81 26.42
N ASP A 527 -20.76 -10.56 26.29
CA ASP A 527 -20.84 -9.87 25.02
C ASP A 527 -20.09 -8.54 25.05
N SER A 528 -19.69 -8.09 23.87
CA SER A 528 -19.27 -6.71 23.69
C SER A 528 -20.41 -5.78 24.08
N ASP A 529 -20.05 -4.62 24.60
CA ASP A 529 -20.93 -3.60 25.13
C ASP A 529 -21.58 -3.87 26.50
N ASP A 530 -21.40 -5.06 27.08
CA ASP A 530 -21.75 -5.32 28.48
C ASP A 530 -21.00 -4.36 29.43
N ILE A 531 -21.69 -3.87 30.46
CA ILE A 531 -21.08 -3.08 31.54
C ILE A 531 -20.69 -4.03 32.66
N LEU A 532 -19.38 -4.21 32.86
CA LEU A 532 -18.81 -5.06 33.90
C LEU A 532 -19.06 -4.45 35.29
N LEU A 533 -19.68 -5.23 36.18
CA LEU A 533 -20.02 -4.79 37.53
C LEU A 533 -19.18 -5.49 38.58
N ALA A 534 -19.10 -6.82 38.53
CA ALA A 534 -18.47 -7.61 39.58
C ALA A 534 -17.92 -8.96 39.12
N ILE A 535 -16.91 -9.44 39.84
CA ILE A 535 -16.38 -10.81 39.78
C ILE A 535 -16.49 -11.41 41.18
N ASP A 536 -17.21 -12.52 41.32
CA ASP A 536 -17.53 -13.18 42.60
C ASP A 536 -18.01 -12.19 43.67
N GLY A 537 -18.95 -11.31 43.29
CA GLY A 537 -19.53 -10.30 44.18
C GLY A 537 -18.60 -9.12 44.53
N LYS A 538 -17.35 -9.10 44.04
CA LYS A 538 -16.44 -7.96 44.21
C LYS A 538 -16.54 -7.02 43.03
N ARG A 539 -16.65 -5.72 43.31
CA ARG A 539 -16.70 -4.67 42.29
C ARG A 539 -15.51 -4.77 41.33
N ALA A 540 -15.80 -4.92 40.04
CA ALA A 540 -14.81 -5.07 38.99
C ALA A 540 -14.81 -3.82 38.11
N HIS A 541 -13.62 -3.31 37.81
CA HIS A 541 -13.40 -2.22 36.88
C HIS A 541 -12.07 -2.40 36.16
N LYS A 542 -11.85 -1.63 35.10
CA LYS A 542 -10.68 -1.77 34.21
C LYS A 542 -9.34 -1.85 34.96
N SER A 543 -9.13 -0.99 35.97
CA SER A 543 -7.86 -0.90 36.71
C SER A 543 -7.64 -2.00 37.76
N ASN A 544 -8.67 -2.75 38.17
CA ASN A 544 -8.54 -3.80 39.20
C ASN A 544 -8.77 -5.23 38.69
N LEU A 545 -9.13 -5.41 37.42
CA LEU A 545 -9.49 -6.71 36.86
C LEU A 545 -8.39 -7.76 37.06
N ASP A 546 -7.15 -7.43 36.71
CA ASP A 546 -6.01 -8.35 36.89
C ASP A 546 -5.82 -8.71 38.37
N LEU A 547 -5.94 -7.74 39.28
CA LEU A 547 -5.82 -7.99 40.71
C LEU A 547 -6.89 -8.98 41.20
N LEU A 548 -8.13 -8.85 40.72
CA LEU A 548 -9.22 -9.77 41.06
C LEU A 548 -8.96 -11.18 40.53
N LEU A 549 -8.36 -11.30 39.34
CA LEU A 549 -8.12 -12.58 38.68
C LEU A 549 -6.88 -13.34 39.22
N LYS A 550 -5.92 -12.66 39.85
CA LYS A 550 -4.66 -13.26 40.35
C LYS A 550 -4.81 -14.43 41.32
N LYS A 551 -5.91 -14.47 42.08
CA LYS A 551 -6.15 -15.51 43.10
C LYS A 551 -6.67 -16.83 42.54
N TYR A 552 -7.05 -16.86 41.26
CA TYR A 552 -7.64 -18.04 40.63
C TYR A 552 -6.60 -18.84 39.83
N SER A 553 -6.92 -20.11 39.64
CA SER A 553 -6.17 -21.06 38.83
C SER A 553 -6.96 -21.46 37.58
N PRO A 554 -6.28 -21.92 36.52
CA PRO A 554 -6.96 -22.49 35.35
C PRO A 554 -7.92 -23.61 35.77
N GLY A 555 -9.15 -23.58 35.24
CA GLY A 555 -10.24 -24.50 35.61
C GLY A 555 -11.20 -23.95 36.67
N ASP A 556 -10.80 -22.94 37.45
CA ASP A 556 -11.70 -22.30 38.41
C ASP A 556 -12.89 -21.65 37.69
N THR A 557 -14.08 -21.77 38.27
CA THR A 557 -15.29 -21.10 37.77
C THR A 557 -15.58 -19.86 38.61
N ILE A 558 -15.71 -18.71 37.95
CA ILE A 558 -16.05 -17.42 38.58
C ILE A 558 -17.41 -16.93 38.10
N ARG A 559 -18.12 -16.19 38.95
CA ARG A 559 -19.34 -15.49 38.56
C ARG A 559 -19.03 -14.06 38.13
N VAL A 560 -19.27 -13.77 36.85
CA VAL A 560 -19.16 -12.42 36.28
C VAL A 560 -20.56 -11.80 36.22
N SER A 561 -20.70 -10.61 36.80
CA SER A 561 -21.97 -9.86 36.80
C SER A 561 -21.84 -8.64 35.90
N VAL A 562 -22.80 -8.45 35.01
CA VAL A 562 -22.81 -7.35 34.03
C VAL A 562 -24.20 -6.73 33.89
N PHE A 563 -24.28 -5.47 33.46
CA PHE A 563 -25.49 -4.95 32.83
C PHE A 563 -25.40 -5.13 31.32
N ARG A 564 -26.41 -5.77 30.73
CA ARG A 564 -26.62 -5.81 29.28
C ARG A 564 -27.92 -5.08 28.99
N ARG A 565 -27.86 -3.98 28.24
CA ARG A 565 -29.06 -3.17 27.90
C ARG A 565 -29.93 -2.86 29.13
N SER A 566 -29.28 -2.50 30.24
CA SER A 566 -29.89 -2.21 31.56
C SER A 566 -30.47 -3.40 32.33
N GLU A 567 -30.31 -4.63 31.85
CA GLU A 567 -30.68 -5.85 32.58
C GLU A 567 -29.46 -6.48 33.27
N LEU A 568 -29.63 -6.90 34.52
CA LEU A 568 -28.57 -7.56 35.28
C LEU A 568 -28.47 -9.02 34.85
N HIS A 569 -27.28 -9.42 34.39
CA HIS A 569 -26.96 -10.81 34.08
C HIS A 569 -25.80 -11.31 34.94
N HIS A 570 -25.84 -12.61 35.21
CA HIS A 570 -24.76 -13.35 35.85
C HIS A 570 -24.32 -14.49 34.94
N PHE A 571 -23.01 -14.59 34.72
CA PHE A 571 -22.39 -15.61 33.90
C PHE A 571 -21.39 -16.37 34.74
N ASP A 572 -21.52 -17.69 34.81
CA ASP A 572 -20.52 -18.55 35.43
C ASP A 572 -19.47 -18.92 34.36
N VAL A 573 -18.21 -18.53 34.59
CA VAL A 573 -17.13 -18.56 33.61
C VAL A 573 -15.99 -19.45 34.11
N ALA A 574 -15.75 -20.56 33.40
CA ALA A 574 -14.62 -21.46 33.68
C ALA A 574 -13.32 -20.90 33.06
N LEU A 575 -12.43 -20.41 33.90
CA LEU A 575 -11.19 -19.73 33.51
C LEU A 575 -10.21 -20.68 32.81
N ALA A 576 -9.56 -20.20 31.75
CA ALA A 576 -8.54 -20.95 31.02
C ALA A 576 -7.13 -20.57 31.47
N GLN A 577 -6.11 -21.29 31.01
CA GLN A 577 -4.70 -20.91 31.20
C GLN A 577 -4.43 -19.54 30.55
N ALA A 578 -3.67 -18.68 31.23
CA ALA A 578 -3.20 -17.40 30.68
C ALA A 578 -2.44 -17.59 29.36
N LEU A 579 -2.66 -16.68 28.43
CA LEU A 579 -1.82 -16.58 27.24
C LEU A 579 -0.47 -15.95 27.63
N PRO A 580 0.65 -16.36 27.01
CA PRO A 580 1.93 -15.71 27.25
C PRO A 580 1.88 -14.22 26.90
N ASP A 581 2.52 -13.38 27.71
CA ASP A 581 2.48 -11.92 27.58
C ASP A 581 3.86 -11.30 27.28
N LYS A 582 4.94 -12.06 27.48
CA LYS A 582 6.30 -11.60 27.22
C LYS A 582 6.91 -12.34 26.03
N TYR A 583 7.13 -11.58 24.96
CA TYR A 583 7.79 -12.03 23.74
C TYR A 583 9.11 -11.29 23.60
N GLU A 584 10.20 -12.02 23.41
CA GLU A 584 11.53 -11.44 23.26
C GLU A 584 12.35 -12.23 22.23
N ILE A 585 12.94 -11.52 21.26
CA ILE A 585 13.88 -12.13 20.31
C ILE A 585 15.30 -11.89 20.80
N LYS A 586 16.07 -12.96 20.97
CA LYS A 586 17.48 -12.93 21.42
C LYS A 586 18.38 -13.65 20.45
N GLU A 587 19.66 -13.31 20.50
CA GLU A 587 20.71 -14.13 19.92
C GLU A 587 20.92 -15.37 20.79
N ILE A 588 21.07 -16.53 20.14
CA ILE A 588 21.45 -17.76 20.84
C ILE A 588 22.91 -17.68 21.29
N GLU A 589 23.26 -18.36 22.38
CA GLU A 589 24.60 -18.28 22.99
C GLU A 589 25.72 -18.76 22.05
N ASN A 590 25.48 -19.83 21.29
CA ASN A 590 26.50 -20.48 20.45
C ASN A 590 26.05 -20.59 18.98
N PRO A 591 25.94 -19.47 18.23
CA PRO A 591 25.52 -19.53 16.84
C PRO A 591 26.67 -20.05 15.97
N ASN A 592 26.36 -20.99 15.08
CA ASN A 592 27.30 -21.54 14.11
C ASN A 592 27.70 -20.50 13.06
N ARG A 593 28.73 -20.83 12.26
CA ARG A 593 29.29 -19.92 11.26
C ARG A 593 28.25 -19.43 10.23
N LEU A 594 27.35 -20.31 9.78
CA LEU A 594 26.32 -19.94 8.80
C LEU A 594 25.30 -18.98 9.42
N GLN A 595 24.87 -19.25 10.66
CA GLN A 595 23.92 -18.41 11.40
C GLN A 595 24.44 -16.98 11.59
N LYS A 596 25.69 -16.84 12.04
CA LYS A 596 26.37 -15.54 12.14
C LYS A 596 26.45 -14.83 10.78
N LYS A 597 26.80 -15.58 9.73
CA LYS A 597 26.89 -15.04 8.36
C LYS A 597 25.53 -14.54 7.84
N ILE A 598 24.45 -15.29 8.08
CA ILE A 598 23.08 -14.93 7.71
C ILE A 598 22.67 -13.64 8.42
N ARG A 599 22.81 -13.57 9.75
CA ARG A 599 22.43 -12.38 10.52
C ARG A 599 23.21 -11.14 10.09
N LYS A 600 24.53 -11.27 9.92
CA LYS A 600 25.39 -10.18 9.47
C LYS A 600 24.96 -9.61 8.12
N SER A 601 24.73 -10.46 7.11
CA SER A 601 24.30 -9.99 5.79
C SER A 601 22.83 -9.58 5.73
N TRP A 602 21.99 -10.08 6.64
CA TRP A 602 20.59 -9.71 6.75
C TRP A 602 20.44 -8.29 7.30
N LEU A 603 21.18 -7.96 8.37
CA LEU A 603 21.06 -6.70 9.12
C LEU A 603 22.15 -5.67 8.80
N ASN A 604 23.11 -6.00 7.92
CA ASN A 604 24.30 -5.18 7.65
C ASN A 604 25.11 -4.87 8.92
N GLU A 605 25.37 -5.89 9.75
CA GLU A 605 26.18 -5.72 10.95
C GLU A 605 27.65 -5.48 10.58
N ALA A 606 28.27 -4.46 11.20
CA ALA A 606 29.70 -4.21 11.09
C ALA A 606 30.51 -5.43 11.61
N GLU A 607 31.74 -5.60 11.12
CA GLU A 607 32.64 -6.59 11.73
C GLU A 607 32.94 -6.19 13.17
N GLU A 608 32.69 -7.09 14.11
CA GLU A 608 33.28 -7.00 15.44
C GLU A 608 34.80 -6.90 15.23
N LYS A 609 35.35 -5.71 15.48
CA LYS A 609 36.80 -5.55 15.59
C LYS A 609 37.22 -6.53 16.66
N LYS A 610 38.00 -7.54 16.29
CA LYS A 610 38.70 -8.37 17.26
C LYS A 610 39.58 -7.43 18.09
N THR A 611 39.11 -7.06 19.28
CA THR A 611 39.99 -6.62 20.35
C THR A 611 40.83 -7.83 20.71
N ASN A 612 42.04 -7.88 20.15
CA ASN A 612 43.10 -8.76 20.63
C ASN A 612 43.59 -8.27 21.99
#